data_AF-A0A8H3GE50-F1
#
_entry.id   AF-A0A8H3GE50-F1
#
_cell.length_a   1.000
_cell.length_b   1.000
_cell.length_c   1.000
_cell.angle_alpha   90.00
_cell.angle_beta   90.00
_cell.angle_gamma   90.00
#
_symmetry.space_group_name_H-M   'P 1'
#
loop_
_entity.id
_entity.type
_entity.pdbx_description
1 polymer ?
#
loop_
_entity_poly.entity_id
_entity_poly.type
_entity_poly.pdbx_seq_one_letter_code
_entity_poly.pdbx_strand_id
1 'polypeptide(L)'
;MPGPGLPNPWLLSVIEQLKSATSKLPLKTPESPVDGAIWRNFNINLNDIDGASFEKIDQAYTRCFSRLPGSSADPIDNILRGSYGVVIRFFEDCARSQKLDTGASHLTELKVGQLTDLVYARQVLASY
;
A
#
# COMPACT_ATOMS: atom_id res chain seq x y z
N MET A 1 19.80 -8.62 17.37
CA MET A 1 19.77 -7.33 16.65
C MET A 1 19.96 -7.62 15.17
N PRO A 2 19.02 -7.25 14.28
CA PRO A 2 19.22 -7.41 12.84
C PRO A 2 20.43 -6.56 12.40
N GLY A 3 21.34 -7.15 11.63
CA GLY A 3 22.57 -6.49 11.18
C GLY A 3 22.33 -5.35 10.17
N PRO A 4 23.30 -4.45 10.01
CA PRO A 4 23.15 -3.27 9.15
C PRO A 4 23.05 -3.68 7.68
N GLY A 5 21.94 -3.32 7.04
CA GLY A 5 21.76 -3.40 5.58
C GLY A 5 20.84 -4.52 5.07
N LEU A 6 20.25 -5.34 5.95
CA LEU A 6 19.27 -6.34 5.53
C LEU A 6 17.85 -5.73 5.47
N PRO A 7 17.08 -6.00 4.41
CA PRO A 7 15.69 -5.54 4.31
C PRO A 7 14.88 -6.09 5.48
N ASN A 8 13.86 -5.34 5.92
CA ASN A 8 13.05 -5.75 7.06
C ASN A 8 12.25 -7.02 6.69
N PRO A 9 12.60 -8.20 7.22
CA PRO A 9 12.00 -9.47 6.79
C PRO A 9 10.53 -9.57 7.20
N TRP A 10 10.14 -8.92 8.31
CA TRP A 10 8.74 -8.82 8.73
C TRP A 10 7.93 -8.01 7.72
N LEU A 11 8.43 -6.84 7.33
CA LEU A 11 7.75 -5.99 6.35
C LEU A 11 7.56 -6.73 5.01
N LEU A 12 8.60 -7.42 4.54
CA LEU A 12 8.53 -8.23 3.33
C LEU A 12 7.47 -9.34 3.44
N SER A 13 7.37 -10.00 4.59
CA SER A 13 6.34 -11.02 4.81
C SER A 13 4.93 -10.46 4.73
N VAL A 14 4.69 -9.27 5.31
CA VAL A 14 3.37 -8.63 5.27
C VAL A 14 3.04 -8.13 3.85
N ILE A 15 4.03 -7.66 3.10
CA ILE A 15 3.86 -7.26 1.69
C ILE A 15 3.55 -8.47 0.80
N GLU A 16 4.17 -9.62 1.03
CA GLU A 16 3.85 -10.86 0.30
C GLU A 16 2.42 -11.34 0.61
N GLN A 17 1.91 -11.12 1.82
CA GLN A 17 0.49 -11.36 2.13
C GLN A 17 -0.44 -10.44 1.32
N LEU A 18 -0.13 -9.14 1.23
CA LEU A 18 -0.88 -8.21 0.38
C LEU A 18 -0.87 -8.64 -1.09
N LYS A 19 0.29 -9.06 -1.60
CA LYS A 19 0.45 -9.56 -2.96
C LYS A 19 -0.37 -10.82 -3.22
N SER A 20 -0.37 -11.76 -2.28
CA SER A 20 -1.22 -12.95 -2.34
C SER A 20 -2.71 -12.59 -2.32
N ALA A 21 -3.13 -11.66 -1.45
CA ALA A 21 -4.52 -11.21 -1.37
C ALA A 21 -4.96 -10.53 -2.68
N THR A 22 -4.15 -9.61 -3.22
CA THR A 22 -4.47 -8.86 -4.45
C THR A 22 -4.51 -9.76 -5.69
N SER A 23 -3.70 -10.82 -5.74
CA SER A 23 -3.75 -11.83 -6.83
C SER A 23 -5.07 -12.60 -6.88
N LYS A 24 -5.80 -12.65 -5.76
CA LYS A 24 -7.10 -13.33 -5.62
C LYS A 24 -8.30 -12.39 -5.80
N LEU A 25 -8.07 -11.13 -6.21
CA LEU A 25 -9.17 -10.22 -6.50
C LEU A 25 -10.05 -10.77 -7.63
N PRO A 26 -11.39 -10.79 -7.46
CA PRO A 26 -12.30 -11.31 -8.48
C PRO A 26 -12.19 -10.56 -9.80
N LEU A 27 -12.42 -11.25 -10.92
CA LEU A 27 -12.37 -10.66 -12.26
C LEU A 27 -13.34 -9.47 -12.44
N LYS A 28 -14.44 -9.44 -11.67
CA LYS A 28 -15.41 -8.34 -11.65
C LYS A 28 -14.92 -7.08 -10.93
N THR A 29 -13.76 -7.13 -10.27
CA THR A 29 -13.13 -5.95 -9.68
C THR A 29 -12.65 -5.02 -10.80
N PRO A 30 -13.01 -3.72 -10.78
CA PRO A 30 -12.63 -2.80 -11.85
C PRO A 30 -11.11 -2.68 -11.99
N GLU A 31 -10.65 -2.48 -13.23
CA GLU A 31 -9.24 -2.18 -13.51
C GLU A 31 -8.94 -0.71 -13.19
N SER A 32 -7.73 -0.47 -12.69
CA SER A 32 -7.27 0.87 -12.38
C SER A 32 -6.65 1.53 -13.60
N PRO A 33 -6.95 2.82 -13.86
CA PRO A 33 -6.30 3.56 -14.91
C PRO A 33 -4.79 3.73 -14.62
N VAL A 34 -3.97 3.62 -15.68
CA VAL A 34 -2.49 3.67 -15.63
C VAL A 34 -1.97 5.02 -15.11
N ASP A 35 -2.82 6.05 -15.08
CA ASP A 35 -2.54 7.40 -14.59
C ASP A 35 -3.51 7.85 -13.48
N GLY A 36 -4.21 6.90 -12.86
CA GLY A 36 -5.22 7.15 -11.82
C GLY A 36 -4.66 7.69 -10.50
N ALA A 37 -5.56 8.04 -9.57
CA ALA A 37 -5.19 8.57 -8.27
C ALA A 37 -4.23 7.65 -7.49
N ILE A 38 -4.45 6.33 -7.54
CA ILE A 38 -3.56 5.36 -6.90
C ILE A 38 -2.16 5.42 -7.51
N TRP A 39 -2.06 5.43 -8.85
CA TRP A 39 -0.77 5.50 -9.52
C TRP A 39 -0.03 6.80 -9.18
N ARG A 40 -0.71 7.95 -9.22
CA ARG A 40 -0.09 9.25 -8.93
C ARG A 40 0.44 9.39 -7.50
N ASN A 41 -0.21 8.74 -6.53
CA ASN A 41 0.21 8.82 -5.13
C ASN A 41 1.28 7.78 -4.76
N PHE A 42 1.34 6.63 -5.44
CA PHE A 42 2.27 5.54 -5.11
C PHE A 42 3.45 5.40 -6.08
N ASN A 43 3.39 5.98 -7.29
CA ASN A 43 4.51 6.03 -8.22
C ASN A 43 5.51 7.14 -7.85
N ILE A 44 6.01 7.10 -6.62
CA ILE A 44 7.01 8.04 -6.10
C ILE A 44 8.30 7.30 -5.80
N ASN A 45 9.44 7.89 -6.15
CA ASN A 45 10.74 7.32 -5.84
C ASN A 45 11.13 7.71 -4.42
N LEU A 46 11.24 6.72 -3.52
CA LEU A 46 11.63 6.94 -2.12
C LEU A 46 13.01 7.60 -1.97
N ASN A 47 13.90 7.44 -2.96
CA ASN A 47 15.22 8.08 -2.93
C ASN A 47 15.19 9.58 -3.21
N ASP A 48 14.16 10.05 -3.91
CA ASP A 48 13.96 11.45 -4.29
C ASP A 48 13.13 12.21 -3.23
N ILE A 49 12.78 11.53 -2.13
CA ILE A 49 12.01 12.13 -1.03
C ILE A 49 12.98 12.86 -0.10
N ASP A 50 13.13 14.16 -0.31
CA ASP A 50 13.57 15.08 0.74
C ASP A 50 12.40 15.29 1.73
N GLY A 51 12.53 14.77 2.95
CA GLY A 51 11.53 14.92 4.03
C GLY A 51 11.33 13.67 4.89
N ALA A 52 10.37 13.72 5.81
CA ALA A 52 10.03 12.59 6.68
C ALA A 52 9.29 11.50 5.91
N SER A 53 9.96 10.38 5.61
CA SER A 53 9.39 9.19 4.95
C SER A 53 8.02 8.80 5.51
N PHE A 54 7.85 8.93 6.82
CA PHE A 54 6.59 8.74 7.54
C PHE A 54 5.42 9.51 6.92
N GLU A 55 5.55 10.83 6.75
CA GLU A 55 4.46 11.68 6.27
C GLU A 55 4.05 11.33 4.84
N LYS A 56 5.02 10.95 4.00
CA LYS A 56 4.74 10.57 2.61
C LYS A 56 4.03 9.24 2.51
N ILE A 57 4.43 8.26 3.31
CA ILE A 57 3.72 6.97 3.41
C ILE A 57 2.29 7.19 3.88
N ASP A 58 2.11 7.98 4.94
CA ASP A 58 0.77 8.26 5.48
C ASP A 58 -0.09 9.03 4.48
N GLN A 59 0.48 10.03 3.79
CA GLN A 59 -0.23 10.83 2.79
C GLN A 59 -0.63 10.01 1.57
N ALA A 60 0.27 9.19 1.03
CA ALA A 60 -0.01 8.34 -0.13
C ALA A 60 -1.15 7.35 0.19
N TYR A 61 -1.07 6.72 1.37
CA TYR A 61 -2.13 5.85 1.86
C TYR A 61 -3.44 6.60 2.06
N THR A 62 -3.44 7.70 2.81
CA THR A 62 -4.66 8.40 3.21
C THR A 62 -5.43 8.98 2.03
N ARG A 63 -4.73 9.41 0.98
CA ARG A 63 -5.38 9.91 -0.24
C ARG A 63 -6.11 8.84 -1.06
N CYS A 64 -5.76 7.56 -0.87
CA CYS A 64 -6.31 6.46 -1.67
C CYS A 64 -7.17 5.50 -0.85
N PHE A 65 -6.82 5.23 0.40
CA PHE A 65 -7.34 4.10 1.18
C PHE A 65 -7.82 4.50 2.58
N SER A 66 -7.95 5.80 2.86
CA SER A 66 -8.58 6.29 4.09
C SER A 66 -9.90 6.99 3.78
N ARG A 67 -10.85 6.89 4.71
CA ARG A 67 -12.07 7.67 4.66
C ARG A 67 -11.77 9.11 5.06
N LEU A 68 -11.86 10.03 4.09
CA LEU A 68 -11.66 11.45 4.37
C LEU A 68 -12.89 12.04 5.08
N PRO A 69 -12.71 12.96 6.05
CA PRO A 69 -13.82 13.64 6.70
C PRO A 69 -14.73 14.33 5.68
N GLY A 70 -16.04 14.06 5.75
CA GLY A 70 -17.02 14.64 4.82
C GLY A 70 -17.08 13.97 3.44
N SER A 71 -16.28 12.94 3.17
CA SER A 71 -16.37 12.14 1.95
C SER A 71 -17.30 10.94 2.13
N SER A 72 -18.20 10.74 1.16
CA SER A 72 -19.01 9.52 1.06
C SER A 72 -18.26 8.36 0.41
N ALA A 73 -17.08 8.61 -0.18
CA ALA A 73 -16.30 7.59 -0.86
C ALA A 73 -15.84 6.50 0.12
N ASP A 74 -16.12 5.24 -0.23
CA ASP A 74 -15.65 4.10 0.53
C ASP A 74 -14.22 3.75 0.08
N PRO A 75 -13.25 3.61 0.99
CA PRO A 75 -11.90 3.14 0.65
C PRO A 75 -11.87 1.83 -0.14
N ILE A 76 -12.88 0.96 0.05
CA ILE A 76 -13.01 -0.31 -0.66
C ILE A 76 -13.21 -0.10 -2.18
N ASP A 77 -13.77 1.04 -2.60
CA ASP A 77 -13.96 1.34 -4.03
C ASP A 77 -12.64 1.63 -4.76
N ASN A 78 -11.59 1.97 -4.01
CA ASN A 78 -10.24 2.14 -4.55
C ASN A 78 -9.45 0.82 -4.59
N ILE A 79 -10.06 -0.32 -4.25
CA ILE A 79 -9.48 -1.65 -4.43
C ILE A 79 -9.69 -2.06 -5.88
N LEU A 80 -8.75 -1.67 -6.74
CA LEU A 80 -8.80 -1.84 -8.20
C LEU A 80 -7.74 -2.84 -8.68
N ARG A 81 -8.05 -3.63 -9.70
CA ARG A 81 -7.06 -4.51 -10.36
C ARG A 81 -6.06 -3.69 -11.19
N GLY A 82 -4.92 -4.28 -11.52
CA GLY A 82 -3.88 -3.63 -12.33
C GLY A 82 -3.00 -2.61 -11.62
N SER A 83 -3.53 -1.76 -10.72
CA SER A 83 -2.72 -0.75 -10.00
C SER A 83 -1.96 -1.26 -8.78
N TYR A 84 -2.27 -2.46 -8.28
CA TYR A 84 -1.54 -2.97 -7.10
C TYR A 84 -0.06 -3.22 -7.36
N GLY A 85 0.37 -3.35 -8.62
CA GLY A 85 1.79 -3.45 -8.94
C GLY A 85 2.60 -2.25 -8.42
N VAL A 86 2.08 -1.02 -8.56
CA VAL A 86 2.81 0.17 -8.08
C VAL A 86 2.70 0.34 -6.57
N VAL A 87 1.57 -0.04 -5.96
CA VAL A 87 1.39 0.00 -4.50
C VAL A 87 2.29 -1.03 -3.80
N ILE A 88 2.34 -2.26 -4.32
CA ILE A 88 3.21 -3.32 -3.80
C ILE A 88 4.67 -2.89 -3.96
N ARG A 89 5.06 -2.41 -5.15
CA ARG A 89 6.42 -1.93 -5.39
C ARG A 89 6.81 -0.81 -4.42
N PHE A 90 5.93 0.16 -4.18
CA PHE A 90 6.17 1.23 -3.22
C PHE A 90 6.50 0.69 -1.82
N PHE A 91 5.72 -0.28 -1.32
CA PHE A 91 5.97 -0.88 -0.02
C PHE A 91 7.22 -1.77 -0.01
N GLU A 92 7.52 -2.49 -1.09
CA GLU A 92 8.78 -3.24 -1.24
C GLU A 92 9.99 -2.30 -1.19
N ASP A 93 9.90 -1.15 -1.86
CA ASP A 93 10.94 -0.13 -1.83
C ASP A 93 11.09 0.45 -0.40
N CYS A 94 10.00 0.61 0.36
CA CYS A 94 10.07 0.97 1.78
C CYS A 94 10.81 -0.11 2.59
N ALA A 95 10.48 -1.39 2.39
CA ALA A 95 11.10 -2.51 3.11
C ALA A 95 12.61 -2.65 2.86
N ARG A 96 13.06 -2.20 1.68
CA ARG A 96 14.46 -2.22 1.25
C ARG A 96 15.20 -0.92 1.53
N SER A 97 14.50 0.16 1.86
CA SER A 97 15.11 1.47 2.10
C SER A 97 15.87 1.50 3.42
N GLN A 98 17.16 1.82 3.35
CA GLN A 98 18.01 2.05 4.51
C GLN A 98 17.74 3.41 5.19
N LYS A 99 17.02 4.31 4.52
CA LYS A 99 16.64 5.63 5.03
C LYS A 99 15.33 5.60 5.83
N LEU A 100 14.68 4.44 5.90
CA LEU A 100 13.42 4.29 6.62
C LEU A 100 13.69 4.21 8.12
N ASP A 101 13.28 5.23 8.86
CA ASP A 101 13.34 5.19 10.32
C ASP A 101 12.34 4.18 10.91
N THR A 102 12.53 3.81 12.17
CA THR A 102 11.67 2.81 12.85
C THR A 102 10.19 3.20 12.86
N GLY A 103 9.87 4.50 12.98
CA GLY A 103 8.50 4.99 12.95
C GLY A 103 7.86 4.81 11.58
N ALA A 104 8.57 5.18 10.52
CA ALA A 104 8.12 4.97 9.14
C ALA A 104 8.01 3.48 8.78
N SER A 105 8.88 2.62 9.32
CA SER A 105 8.76 1.16 9.16
C SER A 105 7.50 0.61 9.82
N HIS A 106 7.21 1.00 11.06
CA HIS A 106 6.02 0.53 11.76
C HIS A 106 4.73 1.07 11.12
N LEU A 107 4.74 2.33 10.67
CA LEU A 107 3.64 2.88 9.88
C LEU A 107 3.42 2.08 8.60
N THR A 108 4.49 1.75 7.87
CA THR A 108 4.38 0.94 6.65
C THR A 108 3.70 -0.39 6.92
N GLU A 109 4.14 -1.10 7.96
CA GLU A 109 3.53 -2.37 8.38
C GLU A 109 2.03 -2.22 8.64
N LEU A 110 1.66 -1.21 9.43
CA LEU A 110 0.26 -0.91 9.75
C LEU A 110 -0.56 -0.64 8.48
N LYS A 111 -0.05 0.19 7.56
CA LYS A 111 -0.74 0.53 6.32
C LYS A 111 -0.89 -0.65 5.37
N VAL A 112 0.12 -1.51 5.26
CA VAL A 112 0.03 -2.74 4.45
C VAL A 112 -1.01 -3.69 5.05
N GLY A 113 -1.07 -3.83 6.38
CA GLY A 113 -2.10 -4.60 7.07
C GLY A 113 -3.50 -4.09 6.79
N GLN A 114 -3.75 -2.79 7.01
CA GLN A 114 -5.04 -2.16 6.74
C GLN A 114 -5.47 -2.29 5.27
N LEU A 115 -4.53 -2.15 4.33
CA LEU A 115 -4.82 -2.34 2.91
C LEU A 115 -5.19 -3.79 2.59
N THR A 116 -4.54 -4.75 3.23
CA THR A 116 -4.82 -6.17 3.07
C THR A 116 -6.24 -6.50 3.55
N ASP A 117 -6.66 -5.92 4.68
CA ASP A 117 -8.03 -6.05 5.19
C ASP A 117 -9.07 -5.48 4.21
N LEU A 118 -8.80 -4.32 3.61
CA LEU A 118 -9.67 -3.75 2.57
C LEU A 118 -9.76 -4.65 1.33
N VAL A 119 -8.65 -5.27 0.92
CA VAL A 119 -8.63 -6.23 -0.19
C VAL A 119 -9.50 -7.44 0.12
N TYR A 120 -9.43 -7.99 1.34
CA TYR A 120 -10.31 -9.08 1.74
C TYR A 120 -11.78 -8.66 1.80
N ALA A 121 -12.08 -7.46 2.32
CA ALA A 121 -13.44 -6.93 2.33
C ALA A 121 -14.03 -6.83 0.92
N ARG A 122 -13.23 -6.36 -0.05
CA ARG A 122 -13.64 -6.32 -1.48
C ARG A 122 -13.95 -7.71 -2.02
N GLN A 123 -13.14 -8.71 -1.70
CA GLN A 123 -13.37 -10.10 -2.13
C GLN A 123 -14.70 -10.65 -1.59
N VAL A 124 -15.01 -10.37 -0.32
CA VAL A 124 -16.27 -10.78 0.31
C VAL A 124 -17.47 -10.11 -0.37
N LEU A 125 -17.42 -8.78 -0.57
CA LEU A 125 -18.49 -8.06 -1.28
C LEU A 125 -18.67 -8.56 -2.71
N ALA A 126 -17.58 -8.97 -3.36
CA ALA A 126 -17.58 -9.52 -4.69
C ALA A 126 -17.96 -11.02 -4.75
N SER A 127 -18.25 -11.66 -3.63
CA SER A 127 -18.71 -13.06 -3.59
C SER A 127 -20.24 -13.20 -3.53
N TYR A 128 -20.94 -12.09 -3.27
CA TYR A 128 -22.39 -11.94 -3.44
C TYR A 128 -22.70 -11.36 -4.83
#